data_AF-A0A2Z5X0A4-F1
#
_entry.id   AF-A0A2Z5X0A4-F1
#
_cell.length_a   1.000
_cell.length_b   1.000
_cell.length_c   1.000
_cell.angle_alpha   90.00
_cell.angle_beta   90.00
_cell.angle_gamma   90.00
#
_symmetry.space_group_name_H-M   'P 1'
#
loop_
_entity.id
_entity.type
_entity.pdbx_description
1 polymer ?
#
loop_
_entity_poly.entity_id
_entity_poly.type
_entity_poly.pdbx_seq_one_letter_code
_entity_poly.pdbx_strand_id
1 'polypeptide(L)' 'MPLNEHPAIIGLPPFTVKSLPKQEFFALLESAGYSVSATMPSGKHNCLKYLFSHKKHNSVMAVYNPANDRIVTAYQLD' A
#
# COMPACT_ATOMS: atom_id res chain seq x y z
N MET A 1 7.14 -8.24 -5.30
CA MET A 1 7.90 -7.12 -5.89
C MET A 1 7.96 -6.00 -4.85
N PRO A 2 9.15 -5.48 -4.50
CA PRO A 2 9.34 -4.45 -3.48
C PRO A 2 8.75 -3.09 -3.91
N LEU A 3 8.48 -2.19 -2.95
CA LEU A 3 7.81 -0.90 -3.18
C LEU A 3 8.47 -0.03 -4.26
N ASN A 4 9.79 0.03 -4.29
CA ASN A 4 10.57 0.82 -5.25
C ASN A 4 10.50 0.34 -6.72
N GLU A 5 9.88 -0.81 -6.98
CA GLU A 5 9.72 -1.37 -8.32
C GLU A 5 8.29 -1.22 -8.85
N HIS A 6 7.36 -0.67 -8.06
CA HIS A 6 5.96 -0.47 -8.50
C HIS A 6 5.76 0.87 -9.22
N PRO A 7 4.74 0.96 -10.10
CA PRO A 7 4.30 2.23 -10.65
C PRO A 7 3.98 3.24 -9.55
N ALA A 8 4.22 4.52 -9.84
CA ALA A 8 3.90 5.61 -8.92
C ALA A 8 2.40 5.63 -8.60
N ILE A 9 2.08 5.77 -7.31
CA ILE A 9 0.72 6.00 -6.83
C ILE A 9 0.41 7.50 -6.98
N ILE A 10 -0.72 7.83 -7.59
CA ILE A 10 -1.13 9.23 -7.75
C ILE A 10 -1.24 9.90 -6.36
N GLY A 11 -0.65 11.09 -6.23
CA GLY A 11 -0.64 11.85 -4.96
C GLY A 11 0.51 11.50 -4.02
N LEU A 12 1.33 10.50 -4.35
CA LEU A 12 2.55 10.18 -3.61
C LEU A 12 3.79 10.33 -4.51
N PRO A 13 4.95 10.72 -3.94
CA PRO A 13 6.22 10.62 -4.67
C PRO A 13 6.58 9.14 -4.92
N PRO A 14 7.36 8.82 -5.96
CA PRO A 14 7.87 7.47 -6.19
C PRO A 14 8.61 6.93 -4.96
N PHE A 15 8.36 5.67 -4.60
CA PHE A 15 9.05 5.05 -3.48
C PHE A 15 10.52 4.80 -3.81
N THR A 16 11.42 5.21 -2.92
CA THR A 16 12.87 4.94 -3.02
C THR A 16 13.32 3.76 -2.16
N VAL A 17 12.40 3.21 -1.35
CA VAL A 17 12.66 2.12 -0.41
C VAL A 17 11.95 0.83 -0.81
N LYS A 18 12.50 -0.31 -0.42
CA LYS A 18 11.92 -1.63 -0.74
C LYS A 18 10.65 -1.94 0.08
N SER A 19 10.53 -1.38 1.28
CA SER A 19 9.42 -1.58 2.21
C SER A 19 9.33 -0.42 3.20
N LEU A 20 8.13 -0.17 3.74
CA LEU A 20 7.87 0.87 4.75
C LEU A 20 7.16 0.28 5.96
N PRO A 21 7.35 0.82 7.19
CA PRO A 21 6.49 0.49 8.32
C PRO A 21 5.03 0.73 7.98
N LYS A 22 4.14 -0.12 8.51
CA LYS A 22 2.70 -0.04 8.22
C LYS A 22 2.14 1.35 8.52
N GLN A 23 2.45 1.89 9.69
CA GLN A 23 1.92 3.18 10.14
C GLN A 23 2.38 4.34 9.25
N GLU A 24 3.65 4.37 8.86
CA GLU A 24 4.19 5.39 7.95
C GLU A 24 3.53 5.35 6.58
N PHE A 25 3.35 4.15 6.03
CA PHE A 25 2.68 3.99 4.73
C PHE A 25 1.21 4.43 4.77
N PHE A 26 0.50 4.15 5.86
CA PHE A 26 -0.90 4.56 6.01
C PHE A 26 -1.01 6.09 6.12
N ALA A 27 -0.12 6.73 6.89
CA ALA A 27 -0.08 8.18 7.00
C ALA A 27 0.19 8.85 5.64
N LEU A 28 1.07 8.28 4.82
CA LEU A 28 1.31 8.76 3.46
C LEU A 28 0.03 8.71 2.62
N LEU A 29 -0.64 7.56 2.56
CA LEU A 29 -1.87 7.42 1.79
C LEU A 29 -3.00 8.32 2.29
N GLU A 30 -3.19 8.43 3.60
CA GLU A 30 -4.16 9.34 4.21
C GLU A 30 -3.88 10.80 3.85
N SER A 31 -2.61 11.22 3.88
CA SER A 31 -2.20 12.57 3.45
C SER A 31 -2.46 12.84 1.96
N ALA A 32 -2.44 11.80 1.14
CA ALA A 32 -2.80 11.84 -0.29
C ALA A 32 -4.32 11.72 -0.52
N GLY A 33 -5.13 11.65 0.54
CA GLY A 33 -6.60 11.60 0.48
C GLY A 33 -7.19 10.20 0.31
N TYR A 34 -6.37 9.15 0.40
CA TYR A 34 -6.83 7.77 0.34
C TYR A 34 -7.35 7.31 1.70
N SER A 35 -8.24 6.32 1.71
CA SER A 35 -8.75 5.71 2.94
C SER A 35 -8.87 4.21 2.80
N VAL A 36 -8.65 3.46 3.88
CA VAL A 36 -8.80 2.00 3.86
C VAL A 36 -10.25 1.65 3.59
N SER A 37 -10.50 0.91 2.52
CA SER A 37 -11.83 0.45 2.12
C SER A 37 -12.06 -1.03 2.39
N ALA A 38 -11.01 -1.85 2.36
CA ALA A 38 -11.09 -3.26 2.70
C ALA A 38 -9.76 -3.81 3.22
N THR A 39 -9.84 -4.87 4.02
CA THR A 39 -8.70 -5.68 4.41
C THR A 39 -9.02 -7.13 4.07
N MET A 40 -8.10 -7.83 3.41
CA MET A 40 -8.29 -9.22 2.99
C MET A 40 -7.02 -10.04 3.22
N PRO A 41 -7.12 -11.34 3.52
CA PRO A 41 -5.95 -12.20 3.61
C PRO A 41 -5.27 -12.33 2.24
N SER A 42 -3.94 -12.27 2.20
CA SER A 42 -3.17 -12.36 0.94
C SER A 42 -3.01 -13.80 0.43
N GLY A 43 -3.50 -14.80 1.15
CA GLY A 43 -3.39 -16.24 0.81
C GLY A 43 -1.98 -16.83 0.90
N LYS A 44 -0.93 -16.01 1.02
CA LYS A 44 0.48 -16.42 1.17
C LYS A 44 1.07 -15.85 2.46
N HIS A 45 1.75 -16.71 3.23
CA HIS A 45 2.61 -16.36 4.38
C HIS A 45 2.01 -15.40 5.42
N ASN A 46 0.73 -15.56 5.78
CA ASN A 46 0.02 -14.70 6.74
C ASN A 46 0.01 -13.19 6.39
N CYS A 47 0.38 -12.81 5.16
CA CYS A 47 0.29 -11.41 4.75
C CYS A 47 -1.17 -10.96 4.64
N LEU A 48 -1.41 -9.68 4.92
CA LEU A 48 -2.70 -9.02 4.68
C LEU A 48 -2.60 -8.10 3.47
N LYS A 49 -3.67 -8.00 2.70
CA LYS A 49 -3.82 -6.97 1.69
C LYS A 49 -4.75 -5.90 2.21
N TYR A 50 -4.36 -4.66 2.00
CA TYR A 50 -5.16 -3.48 2.28
C TYR A 50 -5.55 -2.84 0.96
N LEU A 51 -6.85 -2.63 0.78
CA LEU A 51 -7.38 -1.85 -0.31
C LEU A 51 -7.65 -0.43 0.21
N PHE A 52 -7.16 0.56 -0.51
CA PHE A 52 -7.39 1.96 -0.24
C PHE A 52 -8.17 2.57 -1.39
N SER A 53 -9.24 3.28 -1.09
CA SER A 53 -10.02 4.01 -2.09
C SER A 53 -9.72 5.51 -2.03
N HIS A 54 -9.91 6.17 -3.18
CA HIS A 54 -9.86 7.63 -3.30
C HIS A 54 -11.11 8.11 -4.04
N LYS A 55 -11.56 9.34 -3.78
CA LYS A 55 -12.79 9.89 -4.41
C LYS A 55 -12.64 10.20 -5.90
N LYS A 56 -11.42 10.41 -6.37
CA LYS A 56 -11.09 10.89 -7.73
C LYS A 56 -10.06 10.05 -8.48
N HIS A 57 -9.47 9.05 -7.82
CA HIS A 57 -8.36 8.26 -8.35
C HIS A 57 -8.65 6.78 -8.14
N ASN A 58 -7.99 5.92 -8.91
CA ASN A 58 -8.15 4.49 -8.74
C ASN A 58 -7.68 4.04 -7.36
N SER A 59 -8.20 2.89 -6.93
CA SER A 59 -7.84 2.33 -5.63
C SER A 59 -6.39 1.84 -5.61
N VAL A 60 -5.79 1.85 -4.43
CA VAL A 60 -4.44 1.34 -4.19
C VAL A 60 -4.54 0.03 -3.42
N MET A 61 -3.86 -0.99 -3.91
CA MET A 61 -3.69 -2.25 -3.19
C MET A 61 -2.30 -2.27 -2.55
N ALA A 62 -2.23 -2.55 -1.25
CA ALA A 62 -0.98 -2.71 -0.52
C ALA A 62 -0.91 -4.08 0.16
N VAL A 63 0.28 -4.67 0.23
CA VAL A 63 0.53 -5.95 0.91
C VAL A 63 1.36 -5.70 2.16
N TYR A 64 0.78 -6.06 3.30
CA TYR A 64 1.36 -6.02 4.62
C TYR A 64 1.91 -7.39 5.02
N ASN A 65 3.16 -7.41 5.47
CA ASN A 65 3.79 -8.57 6.08
C ASN A 65 3.80 -8.41 7.61
N PRO A 66 3.08 -9.26 8.36
CA PRO A 66 3.05 -9.17 9.82
C PRO A 66 4.35 -9.60 10.50
N ALA A 67 5.19 -10.41 9.85
CA ALA A 67 6.42 -10.92 10.47
C ALA A 67 7.44 -9.82 10.76
N ASN A 68 7.38 -8.71 10.02
CA ASN A 68 8.29 -7.58 10.16
C ASN A 68 7.57 -6.22 10.25
N ASP A 69 6.23 -6.23 10.42
CA ASP A 69 5.37 -5.04 10.51
C ASP A 69 5.53 -4.02 9.37
N ARG A 70 5.64 -4.51 8.12
CA ARG A 70 5.94 -3.65 6.96
C ARG A 70 5.03 -3.88 5.76
N ILE A 71 4.76 -2.79 5.05
CA ILE A 71 4.25 -2.82 3.68
C ILE A 71 5.41 -3.12 2.74
N VAL A 72 5.27 -4.21 2.00
CA VAL A 72 6.30 -4.72 1.09
C VAL A 72 5.94 -4.51 -0.38
N THR A 73 4.69 -4.16 -0.67
CA THR A 73 4.17 -4.04 -2.03
C THR A 73 3.02 -3.06 -1.99
N ALA A 74 2.94 -2.13 -2.96
CA ALA A 74 1.81 -1.24 -3.12
C ALA A 74 1.73 -0.76 -4.56
N TYR A 75 0.55 -0.80 -5.15
CA TYR A 75 0.32 -0.38 -6.53
C TYR A 75 -1.12 0.11 -6.70
N GLN A 76 -1.30 1.00 -7.66
CA GLN A 76 -2.60 1.46 -8.08
C GLN A 76 -3.26 0.39 -8.96
N LEU A 77 -4.53 0.12 -8.73
CA LEU A 77 -5.34 -0.73 -9.59
C LEU A 77 -5.72 0.05 -10.85
N ASP A 78 -5.67 -0.58 -12.02
CA ASP A 78 -6.14 0.03 -13.27
C ASP A 78 -7.67 0.10 -13.33
#